data_AF-A0A450UFZ2-F1
#
_entry.id   AF-A0A450UFZ2-F1
#
_cell.length_a   1.000
_cell.length_b   1.000
_cell.length_c   1.000
_cell.angle_alpha   90.00
_cell.angle_beta   90.00
_cell.angle_gamma   90.00
#
_symmetry.space_group_name_H-M   'P 1'
#
loop_
_entity.id
_entity.type
_entity.pdbx_description
1 polymer ?
#
loop_
_entity_poly.entity_id
_entity_poly.type
_entity_poly.pdbx_seq_one_letter_code
_entity_poly.pdbx_strand_id
1 'polypeptide(L)'
;MNWPQAGLGHIQSWGSATLAVFPQAIPTQVEIGNHLDLSDRSVREILPKLGIDHRQSNLSTIRIAYIRDLRETAAGRGGDEQVNLTLQRTRQAEADANLKQLELFARAQRLVSIDELEPKLAHWASMARNEVGNLSALRAQAERGWALVRASDPTGSLYF
;
A
#
# COMPACT_ATOMS: atom_id res chain seq x y z
N MET A 1 -68.65 49.14 -3.83
CA MET A 1 -67.84 48.03 -3.26
C MET A 1 -67.60 48.35 -1.80
N ASN A 2 -68.28 47.62 -0.92
CA ASN A 2 -68.38 47.88 0.51
C ASN A 2 -67.66 46.74 1.24
N TRP A 3 -66.54 47.03 1.89
CA TRP A 3 -65.84 46.06 2.76
C TRP A 3 -66.37 46.22 4.19
N PRO A 4 -66.75 45.14 4.89
CA PRO A 4 -67.22 45.28 6.26
C PRO A 4 -66.03 45.47 7.21
N GLN A 5 -66.13 46.47 8.09
CA GLN A 5 -65.31 46.57 9.29
C GLN A 5 -65.67 45.39 10.22
N ALA A 6 -64.81 44.39 10.28
CA ALA A 6 -64.90 43.30 11.25
C ALA A 6 -64.05 43.65 12.48
N GLY A 7 -64.63 43.43 13.65
CA GLY A 7 -64.19 43.95 14.94
C GLY A 7 -62.76 43.60 15.35
N LEU A 8 -62.13 44.58 16.00
CA LEU A 8 -60.94 44.40 16.84
C LEU A 8 -61.30 43.49 18.02
N GLY A 9 -61.16 42.18 17.80
CA GLY A 9 -61.18 41.18 18.85
C GLY A 9 -59.94 41.31 19.73
N HIS A 10 -60.20 41.53 21.01
CA HIS A 10 -59.27 41.48 22.13
C HIS A 10 -58.25 40.33 21.98
N ILE A 11 -57.01 40.65 21.62
CA ILE A 11 -55.91 39.68 21.61
C ILE A 11 -55.63 39.37 23.08
N GLN A 12 -56.20 38.28 23.59
CA GLN A 12 -55.82 37.74 24.89
C GLN A 12 -54.34 37.40 24.81
N SER A 13 -53.55 38.01 25.68
CA SER A 13 -52.14 37.70 25.87
C SER A 13 -52.03 36.22 26.25
N TRP A 14 -51.54 35.39 25.32
CA TRP A 14 -51.14 34.05 25.65
C TRP A 14 -49.95 34.18 26.59
N GLY A 15 -50.19 33.82 27.86
CA GLY A 15 -49.19 33.82 28.89
C GLY A 15 -47.94 33.09 28.42
N SER A 16 -46.79 33.62 28.80
CA SER A 16 -45.47 33.04 28.57
C SER A 16 -45.49 31.56 28.94
N ALA A 17 -45.65 30.70 27.94
CA ALA A 17 -45.42 29.28 28.07
C ALA A 17 -43.92 29.13 28.25
N THR A 18 -43.47 29.20 29.51
CA THR A 18 -42.17 28.68 29.94
C THR A 18 -42.11 27.27 29.39
N LEU A 19 -41.34 27.08 28.31
CA LEU A 19 -41.05 25.76 27.76
C LEU A 19 -40.53 24.92 28.92
N ALA A 20 -41.35 23.99 29.38
CA ALA A 20 -40.92 23.00 30.34
C ALA A 20 -39.72 22.30 29.70
N VAL A 21 -38.52 22.60 30.21
CA VAL A 21 -37.32 21.83 29.91
C VAL A 21 -37.62 20.44 30.45
N PHE A 22 -38.09 19.55 29.58
CA PHE A 22 -38.33 18.16 29.96
C PHE A 22 -37.02 17.61 30.52
N PRO A 23 -36.99 17.10 31.76
CA PRO A 23 -35.79 16.49 32.31
C PRO A 23 -35.43 15.33 31.38
N GLN A 24 -34.33 15.48 30.65
CA GLN A 24 -33.81 14.41 29.80
C GLN A 24 -33.36 13.31 30.75
N ALA A 25 -34.12 12.22 30.79
CA ALA A 25 -33.73 11.05 31.57
C ALA A 25 -32.36 10.58 31.09
N ILE A 26 -31.53 10.11 32.03
CA ILE A 26 -30.25 9.50 31.71
C ILE A 26 -30.55 8.28 30.84
N PRO A 27 -30.10 8.25 29.57
CA PRO A 27 -30.46 7.17 28.67
C PRO A 27 -29.77 5.88 29.10
N THR A 28 -30.54 4.79 29.14
CA THR A 28 -29.99 3.47 29.48
C THR A 28 -29.25 2.85 28.29
N GLN A 29 -28.33 1.91 28.53
CA GLN A 29 -27.61 1.22 27.44
C GLN A 29 -28.55 0.52 26.46
N VAL A 30 -29.61 -0.11 26.98
CA VAL A 30 -30.64 -0.78 26.18
C VAL A 30 -31.39 0.22 25.30
N GLU A 31 -31.76 1.37 25.86
CA GLU A 31 -32.42 2.44 25.11
C GLU A 31 -31.51 3.00 24.01
N ILE A 32 -30.23 3.22 24.31
CA ILE A 32 -29.24 3.64 23.32
C ILE A 32 -29.11 2.58 22.22
N GLY A 33 -28.98 1.30 22.58
CA GLY A 33 -28.88 0.20 21.63
C GLY A 33 -30.06 0.16 20.66
N ASN A 34 -31.27 0.24 21.18
CA ASN A 34 -32.50 0.27 20.37
C ASN A 34 -32.53 1.47 19.42
N HIS A 35 -32.06 2.64 19.86
CA HIS A 35 -32.07 3.86 19.04
C HIS A 35 -30.98 3.90 17.97
N LEU A 36 -29.86 3.22 18.20
CA LEU A 36 -28.74 3.16 17.28
C LEU A 36 -28.73 1.89 16.41
N ASP A 37 -29.70 0.99 16.63
CA ASP A 37 -29.76 -0.35 16.06
C ASP A 37 -28.48 -1.17 16.34
N LEU A 38 -28.05 -1.12 17.60
CA LEU A 38 -26.83 -1.75 18.10
C LEU A 38 -27.12 -2.70 19.26
N SER A 39 -26.32 -3.76 19.36
CA SER A 39 -26.32 -4.62 20.54
C SER A 39 -25.73 -3.89 21.76
N ASP A 40 -26.13 -4.27 22.97
CA ASP A 40 -25.56 -3.73 24.23
C ASP A 40 -24.03 -3.83 24.29
N ARG A 41 -23.46 -4.91 23.72
CA ARG A 41 -21.99 -5.06 23.60
C ARG A 41 -21.42 -3.96 22.71
N SER A 42 -22.00 -3.75 21.53
CA SER A 42 -21.57 -2.72 20.59
C SER A 42 -21.71 -1.31 21.18
N VAL A 43 -22.75 -1.05 21.96
CA VAL A 43 -22.93 0.22 22.69
C VAL A 43 -21.78 0.47 23.68
N ARG A 44 -21.37 -0.56 24.42
CA ARG A 44 -20.23 -0.46 25.37
C ARG A 44 -18.89 -0.23 24.69
N GLU A 45 -18.73 -0.69 23.46
CA GLU A 45 -17.51 -0.48 22.67
C GLU A 45 -17.49 0.89 21.99
N ILE A 46 -18.64 1.36 21.48
CA ILE A 46 -18.71 2.59 20.69
C ILE A 46 -18.73 3.85 21.56
N LEU A 47 -19.39 3.83 22.72
CA LEU A 47 -19.49 5.02 23.59
C LEU A 47 -18.10 5.54 24.03
N PRO A 48 -17.16 4.68 24.48
CA PRO A 48 -15.79 5.11 24.77
C PRO A 48 -15.04 5.61 23.54
N LYS A 49 -15.22 4.97 22.36
CA LYS A 49 -14.61 5.42 21.10
C LYS A 49 -15.07 6.82 20.70
N LEU A 50 -16.34 7.13 20.94
CA LEU A 50 -16.91 8.46 20.73
C LEU A 50 -16.54 9.46 21.84
N GLY A 51 -15.89 9.02 22.93
CA GLY A 51 -15.56 9.84 24.08
C GLY A 51 -16.78 10.29 24.89
N ILE A 52 -17.87 9.51 24.87
CA ILE A 52 -19.16 9.89 25.47
C ILE A 52 -19.46 9.05 26.71
N ASP A 53 -19.70 9.73 27.84
CA ASP A 53 -20.37 9.12 28.99
C ASP A 53 -21.89 9.31 28.89
N HIS A 54 -22.60 8.20 28.70
CA HIS A 54 -24.07 8.16 28.68
C HIS A 54 -24.73 8.65 29.97
N ARG A 55 -24.03 8.63 31.12
CA ARG A 55 -24.57 9.15 32.39
C ARG A 55 -24.65 10.68 32.42
N GLN A 56 -23.86 11.34 31.59
CA GLN A 56 -23.74 12.80 31.52
C GLN A 56 -24.31 13.37 30.21
N SER A 57 -24.70 12.49 29.29
CA SER A 57 -25.12 12.86 27.94
C SER A 57 -26.56 12.46 27.69
N ASN A 58 -27.33 13.35 27.08
CA ASN A 58 -28.68 13.00 26.63
C ASN A 58 -28.62 12.09 25.39
N LEU A 59 -29.73 11.38 25.14
CA LEU A 59 -29.85 10.45 24.02
C LEU A 59 -29.62 11.12 22.65
N SER A 60 -30.07 12.37 22.50
CA SER A 60 -29.91 13.14 21.26
C SER A 60 -28.45 13.43 20.93
N THR A 61 -27.64 13.78 21.94
CA THR A 61 -26.20 14.02 21.81
C THR A 61 -25.48 12.75 21.37
N ILE A 62 -25.82 11.62 21.99
CA ILE A 62 -25.27 10.30 21.60
C ILE A 62 -25.61 9.99 20.13
N ARG A 63 -26.86 10.18 19.72
CA ARG A 63 -27.30 9.95 18.33
C ARG A 63 -26.56 10.84 17.34
N ILE A 64 -26.42 12.13 17.63
CA ILE A 64 -25.72 13.08 16.75
C ILE A 64 -24.24 12.69 16.61
N ALA A 65 -23.59 12.35 17.72
CA ALA A 65 -22.19 11.94 17.70
C ALA A 65 -21.98 10.66 16.88
N TYR A 66 -22.83 9.65 17.08
CA TYR A 66 -22.77 8.40 16.32
C TYR A 66 -22.99 8.64 14.82
N ILE A 67 -23.99 9.45 14.44
CA ILE A 67 -24.22 9.79 13.03
C ILE A 67 -23.02 10.53 12.42
N ARG A 68 -22.37 11.42 13.18
CA ARG A 68 -21.15 12.11 12.70
C ARG A 68 -20.02 11.13 12.46
N ASP A 69 -19.80 10.20 13.38
CA ASP A 69 -18.78 9.15 13.25
C ASP A 69 -19.03 8.26 12.04
N LEU A 70 -20.28 7.83 11.82
CA LEU A 70 -20.66 7.09 10.63
C LEU A 70 -20.43 7.87 9.34
N ARG A 71 -20.70 9.19 9.35
CA ARG A 71 -20.46 10.05 8.18
C ARG A 71 -18.99 10.24 7.89
N GLU A 72 -18.16 10.40 8.91
CA GLU A 72 -16.70 10.49 8.72
C GLU A 72 -16.13 9.15 8.23
N THR A 73 -16.57 8.04 8.82
CA THR A 73 -16.17 6.69 8.38
C THR A 73 -16.58 6.43 6.93
N ALA A 74 -17.83 6.72 6.55
CA ALA A 74 -18.31 6.57 5.17
C ALA A 74 -17.63 7.53 4.18
N ALA A 75 -17.20 8.71 4.64
CA ALA A 75 -16.38 9.63 3.84
C ALA A 75 -14.91 9.20 3.73
N GLY A 76 -14.53 8.06 4.33
CA GLY A 76 -13.15 7.58 4.39
C GLY A 76 -12.24 8.46 5.24
N ARG A 77 -12.84 9.24 6.16
CA ARG A 77 -12.19 10.18 7.08
C ARG A 77 -12.15 9.70 8.53
N GLY A 78 -12.62 8.48 8.80
CA GLY A 78 -12.71 7.91 10.14
C GLY A 78 -11.86 6.65 10.32
N GLY A 79 -11.21 6.55 11.49
CA GLY A 79 -10.67 5.31 12.05
C GLY A 79 -9.33 4.80 11.50
N ASP A 80 -8.94 3.60 11.98
CA ASP A 80 -7.72 2.87 11.62
C ASP A 80 -7.62 2.59 10.11
N GLU A 81 -8.75 2.52 9.42
CA GLU A 81 -8.84 2.29 7.97
C GLU A 81 -8.15 3.39 7.16
N GLN A 82 -8.19 4.65 7.60
CA GLN A 82 -7.55 5.77 6.91
C GLN A 82 -6.03 5.80 7.15
N VAL A 83 -5.60 5.41 8.35
CA VAL A 83 -4.17 5.22 8.66
C VAL A 83 -3.63 4.08 7.81
N ASN A 84 -4.37 2.97 7.69
CA ASN A 84 -4.02 1.86 6.82
C ASN A 84 -3.96 2.27 5.35
N LEU A 85 -4.96 3.01 4.84
CA LEU A 85 -4.96 3.46 3.44
C LEU A 85 -3.76 4.38 3.14
N THR A 86 -3.42 5.27 4.06
CA THR A 86 -2.25 6.15 3.93
C THR A 86 -0.96 5.34 3.93
N LEU A 87 -0.82 4.38 4.86
CA LEU A 87 0.32 3.49 4.93
C LEU A 87 0.50 2.66 3.65
N GLN A 88 -0.58 2.11 3.11
CA GLN A 88 -0.54 1.33 1.87
C GLN A 88 -0.16 2.21 0.67
N ARG A 89 -0.67 3.44 0.59
CA ARG A 89 -0.28 4.41 -0.44
C ARG A 89 1.21 4.78 -0.34
N THR A 90 1.73 4.97 0.87
CA THR A 90 3.16 5.23 1.07
C THR A 90 4.01 4.05 0.60
N ARG A 91 3.65 2.82 0.98
CA ARG A 91 4.35 1.60 0.53
C ARG A 91 4.33 1.46 -1.00
N GLN A 92 3.19 1.75 -1.62
CA GLN A 92 3.08 1.72 -3.08
C GLN A 92 3.96 2.80 -3.73
N ALA A 93 3.96 4.02 -3.19
CA ALA A 93 4.80 5.10 -3.70
C ALA A 93 6.30 4.78 -3.58
N GLU A 94 6.71 4.15 -2.48
CA GLU A 94 8.09 3.67 -2.30
C GLU A 94 8.47 2.57 -3.30
N ALA A 95 7.59 1.59 -3.52
CA ALA A 95 7.80 0.53 -4.52
C ALA A 95 7.91 1.11 -5.94
N ASP A 96 7.03 2.05 -6.30
CA ASP A 96 7.03 2.73 -7.60
C ASP A 96 8.30 3.57 -7.78
N ALA A 97 8.77 4.24 -6.73
CA ALA A 97 10.02 5.01 -6.76
C ALA A 97 11.24 4.09 -6.99
N ASN A 98 11.28 2.95 -6.29
CA ASN A 98 12.34 1.96 -6.46
C ASN A 98 12.34 1.37 -7.89
N LEU A 99 11.17 1.07 -8.43
CA LEU A 99 11.04 0.56 -9.79
C LEU A 99 11.55 1.59 -10.81
N LYS A 100 11.15 2.86 -10.69
CA LYS A 100 11.66 3.95 -11.54
C LYS A 100 13.18 4.10 -11.44
N GLN A 101 13.74 3.95 -10.25
CA GLN A 101 15.20 3.99 -10.07
C GLN A 101 15.90 2.84 -10.81
N LEU A 102 15.36 1.63 -10.74
CA LEU A 102 15.89 0.48 -11.50
C LEU A 102 15.76 0.70 -13.01
N GLU A 103 14.64 1.24 -13.49
CA GLU A 103 14.48 1.59 -14.91
C GLU A 103 15.48 2.65 -15.37
N LEU A 104 15.74 3.68 -14.54
CA LEU A 104 16.75 4.69 -14.84
C LEU A 104 18.13 4.07 -14.96
N PHE A 105 18.51 3.17 -14.05
CA PHE A 105 19.79 2.47 -14.12
C PHE A 105 19.89 1.50 -15.29
N ALA A 106 18.81 0.81 -15.65
CA ALA A 106 18.76 -0.01 -16.85
C ALA A 106 18.92 0.83 -18.13
N ARG A 107 18.21 1.97 -18.23
CA ARG A 107 18.35 2.91 -19.36
C ARG A 107 19.74 3.53 -19.44
N ALA A 108 20.37 3.81 -18.30
CA ALA A 108 21.74 4.29 -18.23
C ALA A 108 22.79 3.20 -18.56
N GLN A 109 22.36 2.00 -18.98
CA GLN A 109 23.22 0.84 -19.26
C GLN A 109 24.09 0.42 -18.06
N ARG A 110 23.65 0.76 -16.84
CA ARG A 110 24.33 0.40 -15.58
C ARG A 110 23.81 -0.89 -14.96
N LEU A 111 22.71 -1.43 -15.50
CA LEU A 111 22.15 -2.72 -15.15
C LEU A 111 21.96 -3.53 -16.43
N VAL A 112 22.37 -4.79 -16.41
CA VAL A 112 22.07 -5.77 -17.45
C VAL A 112 21.31 -6.92 -16.80
N SER A 113 20.30 -7.44 -17.48
CA SER A 113 19.53 -8.58 -16.97
C SER A 113 20.39 -9.84 -16.93
N ILE A 114 20.12 -10.70 -15.95
CA ILE A 114 20.84 -11.98 -15.79
C ILE A 114 20.62 -12.87 -17.03
N ASP A 115 19.39 -12.91 -17.54
CA ASP A 115 19.01 -13.69 -18.72
C ASP A 115 19.80 -13.31 -19.98
N GLU A 116 20.26 -12.07 -20.07
CA GLU A 116 21.11 -11.61 -21.17
C GLU A 116 22.61 -11.85 -20.91
N LEU A 117 23.05 -11.70 -19.65
CA LEU A 117 24.46 -11.89 -19.27
C LEU A 117 24.90 -13.35 -19.35
N GLU A 118 24.07 -14.27 -18.84
CA GLU A 118 24.41 -15.69 -18.72
C GLU A 118 24.81 -16.34 -20.06
N PRO A 119 24.01 -16.25 -21.15
CA PRO A 119 24.38 -16.87 -22.42
C PRO A 119 25.63 -16.22 -23.03
N LYS A 120 25.84 -14.91 -22.83
CA LYS A 120 27.03 -14.21 -23.34
C LYS A 120 28.29 -14.68 -22.64
N LEU A 121 28.26 -14.81 -21.31
CA LEU A 121 29.39 -15.31 -20.53
C LEU A 121 29.67 -16.79 -20.83
N ALA A 122 28.62 -17.61 -20.95
CA ALA A 122 28.77 -19.02 -21.33
C ALA A 122 29.39 -19.17 -22.72
N HIS A 123 28.97 -18.34 -23.68
CA HIS A 123 29.53 -18.32 -25.03
C HIS A 123 31.02 -17.94 -25.01
N TRP A 124 31.38 -16.87 -24.29
CA TRP A 124 32.79 -16.45 -24.13
C TRP A 124 33.65 -17.54 -23.49
N ALA A 125 33.16 -18.20 -22.43
CA ALA A 125 33.87 -19.29 -21.78
C ALA A 125 34.05 -20.51 -22.70
N SER A 126 33.08 -20.79 -23.57
CA SER A 126 33.19 -21.85 -24.58
C SER A 126 34.25 -21.52 -25.63
N MET A 127 34.21 -20.31 -26.18
CA MET A 127 35.20 -19.81 -27.15
C MET A 127 36.63 -19.91 -26.60
N ALA A 128 36.85 -19.39 -25.38
CA ALA A 128 38.16 -19.43 -24.74
C ALA A 128 38.68 -20.86 -24.54
N ARG A 129 37.82 -21.80 -24.14
CA ARG A 129 38.20 -23.22 -23.99
C ARG A 129 38.60 -23.84 -25.33
N ASN A 130 37.87 -23.54 -26.40
CA ASN A 130 38.17 -24.05 -27.74
C ASN A 130 39.51 -23.50 -28.26
N GLU A 131 39.79 -22.21 -28.05
CA GLU A 131 41.07 -21.61 -28.45
C GLU A 131 42.26 -22.25 -27.73
N VAL A 132 42.18 -22.40 -26.40
CA VAL A 132 43.23 -23.07 -25.62
C VAL A 132 43.40 -24.53 -26.06
N GLY A 133 42.30 -25.23 -26.31
CA GLY A 133 42.31 -26.60 -26.84
C GLY A 133 43.04 -26.69 -28.18
N ASN A 134 42.70 -25.82 -29.12
CA ASN A 134 43.32 -25.79 -30.46
C ASN A 134 44.83 -25.49 -30.40
N LEU A 135 45.25 -24.54 -29.56
CA LEU A 135 46.68 -24.24 -29.38
C LEU A 135 47.43 -25.42 -28.77
N SER A 136 46.83 -26.11 -27.80
CA SER A 136 47.44 -27.30 -27.19
C SER A 136 47.59 -28.45 -28.20
N ALA A 137 46.60 -28.63 -29.08
CA ALA A 137 46.63 -29.63 -30.13
C ALA A 137 47.72 -29.32 -31.18
N LEU A 138 47.82 -28.06 -31.63
CA LEU A 138 48.86 -27.61 -32.56
C LEU A 138 50.26 -27.83 -31.99
N ARG A 139 50.46 -27.50 -30.70
CA ARG A 139 51.73 -27.76 -30.00
C ARG A 139 52.08 -29.24 -29.99
N ALA A 140 51.14 -30.11 -29.61
CA ALA A 140 51.36 -31.55 -29.59
C ALA A 140 51.64 -32.14 -30.99
N GLN A 141 51.02 -31.58 -32.04
CA GLN A 141 51.32 -31.97 -33.42
C GLN A 141 52.73 -31.57 -33.83
N ALA A 142 53.16 -30.35 -33.49
CA ALA A 142 54.52 -29.89 -33.76
C ALA A 142 55.54 -30.76 -33.02
N GLU A 143 55.35 -31.03 -31.74
CA GLU A 143 56.23 -31.90 -30.94
C GLU A 143 56.37 -33.31 -31.54
N ARG A 144 55.27 -33.88 -32.03
CA ARG A 144 55.28 -35.18 -32.76
C ARG A 144 56.03 -35.09 -34.09
N GLY A 145 55.82 -34.04 -34.87
CA GLY A 145 56.55 -33.81 -36.12
C GLY A 145 58.06 -33.72 -35.89
N TRP A 146 58.48 -32.93 -34.90
CA TRP A 146 59.89 -32.79 -34.50
C TRP A 146 60.48 -34.10 -33.95
N ALA A 147 59.68 -34.95 -33.30
CA ALA A 147 60.13 -36.27 -32.87
C ALA A 147 60.38 -37.21 -34.06
N LEU A 148 59.51 -37.19 -35.07
CA LEU A 148 59.68 -37.97 -36.29
C LEU A 148 60.92 -37.55 -37.08
N VAL A 149 61.16 -36.24 -37.23
CA VAL A 149 62.36 -35.71 -37.90
C VAL A 149 63.64 -36.15 -37.18
N ARG A 150 63.66 -36.09 -35.84
CA ARG A 150 64.78 -36.61 -35.03
C ARG A 150 64.98 -38.12 -35.17
N ALA A 151 63.90 -38.89 -35.32
CA ALA A 151 63.99 -40.34 -35.49
C ALA A 151 64.49 -40.73 -36.90
N SER A 152 64.24 -39.91 -37.92
CA SER A 152 64.71 -40.14 -39.29
C SER A 152 66.18 -39.79 -39.54
N ASP A 153 66.80 -38.97 -38.68
CA ASP A 153 68.25 -38.71 -38.71
C ASP A 153 68.88 -38.97 -37.32
N PRO A 154 69.10 -40.24 -36.95
CA PRO A 154 69.61 -40.61 -35.62
C PRO A 154 71.09 -40.25 -35.41
N THR A 155 71.79 -39.76 -36.45
CA THR A 155 73.25 -39.53 -36.42
C THR A 155 73.63 -38.05 -36.46
N GLY A 156 72.65 -37.13 -36.53
CA GLY A 156 72.90 -35.70 -36.42
C GLY A 156 73.84 -35.16 -37.49
N SER A 157 73.68 -35.59 -38.75
CA SER A 157 74.56 -35.23 -39.86
C SER A 157 73.85 -34.41 -40.93
N LEU A 158 73.20 -33.32 -40.54
CA LEU A 158 73.04 -32.16 -41.43
C LEU A 158 73.36 -30.88 -40.64
N TYR A 159 74.41 -30.22 -41.12
CA TYR A 159 74.96 -28.96 -40.66
C TYR A 159 73.95 -27.81 -40.81
N PHE A 160 74.02 -26.88 -39.84
CA PHE A 160 73.58 -25.47 -39.84
C PHE A 160 72.16 -25.13 -40.33
#